data_AF-A0A5P1FKU6-F1
#
_entry.id   AF-A0A5P1FKU6-F1
#
_cell.length_a   1.000
_cell.length_b   1.000
_cell.length_c   1.000
_cell.angle_alpha   90.00
_cell.angle_beta   90.00
_cell.angle_gamma   90.00
#
_symmetry.space_group_name_H-M   'P 1'
#
loop_
_entity.id
_entity.type
_entity.pdbx_description
1 polymer ?
#
loop_
_entity_poly.entity_id
_entity_poly.type
_entity_poly.pdbx_seq_one_letter_code
_entity_poly.pdbx_strand_id
1 'polypeptide(L)'
;MHSFGYRANALVTFAGTMLACCAASPLSIRTTSTFLPTADVQVLNINWFQKQPNGNDEVSLTLNISADLQSMFTWNTKQVFVFVAAEYESPQNALNQVSLWDGIIPSKEHAKFRIHTTNKYRLIDQITEGTPPKWMRL
;
A
#
# COMPACT_ATOMS: atom_id res chain seq x y z
N MET A 1 -50.69 -23.08 34.43
CA MET A 1 -50.95 -23.60 33.07
C MET A 1 -50.11 -22.81 32.07
N HIS A 2 -49.00 -23.37 31.56
CA HIS A 2 -48.33 -22.78 30.40
C HIS A 2 -49.19 -23.10 29.18
N SER A 3 -50.13 -22.20 28.86
CA SER A 3 -51.00 -22.37 27.70
C SER A 3 -50.15 -22.45 26.43
N PHE A 4 -50.51 -23.35 25.52
CA PHE A 4 -49.85 -23.57 24.24
C PHE A 4 -49.62 -22.24 23.47
N GLY A 5 -50.55 -21.30 23.58
CA GLY A 5 -50.45 -19.96 22.99
C GLY A 5 -49.26 -19.14 23.50
N TYR A 6 -48.89 -19.25 24.78
CA TYR A 6 -47.73 -18.51 25.33
C TYR A 6 -46.41 -19.04 24.78
N ARG A 7 -46.31 -20.36 24.56
CA ARG A 7 -45.12 -20.99 23.97
C ARG A 7 -44.99 -20.66 22.49
N ALA A 8 -46.11 -20.67 21.75
CA ALA A 8 -46.14 -20.26 20.35
C ALA A 8 -45.77 -18.78 20.17
N ASN A 9 -46.29 -17.89 21.02
CA ASN A 9 -45.96 -16.47 20.97
C ASN A 9 -44.47 -16.20 21.23
N ALA A 10 -43.85 -16.90 22.20
CA ALA A 10 -42.42 -16.81 22.46
C ALA A 10 -41.56 -17.25 21.27
N LEU A 11 -41.97 -18.31 20.56
CA LEU A 11 -41.27 -18.82 19.38
C LEU A 11 -41.36 -17.85 18.19
N VAL A 12 -42.54 -17.28 17.96
CA VAL A 12 -42.77 -16.31 16.86
C VAL A 12 -42.01 -15.02 17.12
N THR A 13 -42.04 -14.50 18.36
CA THR A 13 -41.30 -13.29 18.71
C THR A 13 -39.79 -13.50 18.62
N PHE A 14 -39.26 -14.64 19.05
CA PHE A 14 -37.84 -14.97 18.92
C PHE A 14 -37.39 -15.12 17.45
N ALA A 15 -38.19 -15.79 16.62
CA ALA A 15 -37.90 -15.91 15.20
C ALA A 15 -37.96 -14.55 14.49
N GLY A 16 -38.95 -13.72 14.85
CA GLY A 16 -39.12 -12.37 14.31
C GLY A 16 -37.96 -11.42 14.66
N THR A 17 -37.43 -11.47 15.89
CA THR A 17 -36.28 -10.64 16.28
C THR A 17 -35.00 -11.05 15.56
N MET A 18 -34.76 -12.36 15.39
CA MET A 18 -33.61 -12.86 14.64
C MET A 18 -33.67 -12.42 13.17
N LEU A 19 -34.84 -12.55 12.53
CA LEU A 19 -35.05 -12.07 11.16
C LEU A 19 -34.88 -10.55 11.02
N ALA A 20 -35.38 -9.77 11.98
CA ALA A 20 -35.22 -8.32 11.99
C ALA A 20 -33.74 -7.89 12.15
N CYS A 21 -32.97 -8.55 13.03
CA CYS A 21 -31.53 -8.30 13.18
C CYS A 21 -30.76 -8.66 11.91
N CYS A 22 -31.07 -9.80 11.27
CA CYS A 22 -30.46 -10.19 10.01
C CYS A 22 -30.82 -9.23 8.86
N ALA A 23 -32.06 -8.73 8.81
CA ALA A 23 -32.50 -7.76 7.81
C ALA A 23 -31.92 -6.34 8.00
N ALA A 24 -31.50 -5.99 9.22
CA ALA A 24 -30.77 -4.74 9.50
C ALA A 24 -29.27 -4.83 9.16
N SER A 25 -28.73 -6.04 9.03
CA SER A 25 -27.30 -6.29 8.79
C SER A 25 -26.74 -5.89 7.40
N PRO A 26 -27.49 -5.87 6.29
CA PRO A 26 -26.92 -5.51 4.99
C PRO A 26 -26.75 -4.00 4.75
N LEU A 27 -27.18 -3.11 5.65
CA LEU A 27 -26.96 -1.66 5.48
C LEU A 27 -25.51 -1.23 5.76
N SER A 28 -24.79 -1.96 6.62
CA SER A 28 -23.43 -1.59 7.05
C SER A 28 -22.34 -1.99 6.06
N ILE A 29 -22.59 -3.01 5.22
CA ILE A 29 -21.61 -3.55 4.27
C ILE A 29 -21.63 -2.77 2.94
N ARG A 30 -22.73 -2.09 2.60
CA ARG A 30 -22.88 -1.40 1.32
C ARG A 30 -22.36 0.04 1.31
N THR A 31 -21.98 0.59 2.47
CA THR A 31 -21.55 2.00 2.63
C THR A 31 -20.03 2.19 2.70
N THR A 32 -19.23 1.13 2.67
CA THR A 32 -17.82 1.19 2.24
C THR A 32 -17.78 1.43 0.74
N SER A 33 -18.16 2.65 0.42
CA SER A 33 -18.19 3.27 -0.87
C SER A 33 -16.83 3.11 -1.53
N THR A 34 -16.85 2.88 -2.84
CA THR A 34 -15.74 2.68 -3.76
C THR A 34 -14.81 3.89 -3.85
N PHE A 35 -14.18 4.29 -2.75
CA PHE A 35 -13.15 5.30 -2.75
C PHE A 35 -11.84 4.62 -3.18
N LEU A 36 -11.41 4.85 -4.42
CA LEU A 36 -10.12 4.38 -4.89
C LEU A 36 -9.02 5.15 -4.15
N PRO A 37 -8.01 4.45 -3.58
CA PRO A 37 -6.85 5.13 -3.01
C PRO A 37 -6.13 5.90 -4.12
N THR A 38 -5.75 7.14 -3.85
CA THR A 38 -4.97 7.97 -4.80
C THR A 38 -3.55 8.10 -4.26
N ALA A 39 -2.55 7.84 -5.09
CA ALA A 39 -1.16 8.08 -4.75
C ALA A 39 -0.44 8.75 -5.92
N ASP A 40 0.35 9.76 -5.61
CA ASP A 40 1.20 10.50 -6.54
C ASP A 40 2.61 10.59 -5.93
N VAL A 41 3.59 10.16 -6.73
CA VAL A 41 5.00 10.13 -6.34
C VAL A 41 5.78 10.94 -7.35
N GLN A 42 6.43 12.00 -6.88
CA GLN A 42 7.25 12.87 -7.71
C GLN A 42 8.70 12.84 -7.24
N VAL A 43 9.62 12.69 -8.18
CA VAL A 43 11.05 12.85 -7.92
C VAL A 43 11.36 14.34 -7.99
N LEU A 44 11.77 14.94 -6.88
CA LEU A 44 12.04 16.38 -6.82
C LEU A 44 13.48 16.71 -7.18
N ASN A 45 14.42 15.92 -6.66
CA ASN A 45 15.84 16.20 -6.82
C ASN A 45 16.67 14.92 -6.80
N ILE A 46 17.71 14.88 -7.63
CA ILE A 46 18.75 13.86 -7.60
C ILE A 46 19.91 14.47 -6.81
N ASN A 47 19.98 14.18 -5.52
CA ASN A 47 20.90 14.88 -4.62
C ASN A 47 22.34 14.51 -4.92
N TRP A 48 22.60 13.22 -5.16
CA TRP A 48 23.94 12.74 -5.46
C TRP A 48 23.91 11.52 -6.37
N PHE A 49 24.94 11.44 -7.20
CA PHE A 49 25.29 10.28 -8.01
C PHE A 49 26.77 10.04 -7.76
N GLN A 50 27.12 8.95 -7.09
CA GLN A 50 28.52 8.55 -6.95
C GLN A 50 28.75 7.14 -7.48
N LYS A 51 29.72 7.06 -8.38
CA LYS A 51 30.32 5.82 -8.79
C LYS A 51 31.27 5.36 -7.71
N GLN A 52 30.91 4.29 -7.01
CA GLN A 52 31.78 3.71 -6.00
C GLN A 52 33.03 3.09 -6.68
N PRO A 53 34.20 3.10 -6.00
CA PRO A 53 35.43 2.51 -6.52
C PRO A 53 35.34 1.00 -6.83
N ASN A 54 34.35 0.31 -6.25
CA ASN A 54 34.03 -1.10 -6.47
C ASN A 54 33.17 -1.35 -7.73
N GLY A 55 32.89 -0.31 -8.53
CA GLY A 55 32.14 -0.41 -9.78
C GLY A 55 30.63 -0.23 -9.66
N ASN A 56 30.08 -0.06 -8.45
CA ASN A 56 28.64 0.15 -8.25
C ASN A 56 28.29 1.64 -8.32
N ASP A 57 27.27 2.00 -9.09
CA ASP A 57 26.72 3.36 -9.11
C ASP A 57 25.67 3.51 -8.01
N GLU A 58 25.83 4.52 -7.14
CA GLU A 58 24.90 4.82 -6.05
C GLU A 58 24.17 6.15 -6.31
N VAL A 59 22.85 6.13 -6.17
CA VAL A 59 21.99 7.31 -6.36
C VAL A 59 21.12 7.55 -5.14
N SER A 60 21.12 8.79 -4.62
CA SER A 60 20.13 9.24 -3.64
C SER A 60 19.19 10.24 -4.29
N LEU A 61 17.91 9.93 -4.18
CA LEU A 61 16.80 10.68 -4.73
C LEU A 61 16.01 11.30 -3.59
N THR A 62 15.54 12.52 -3.82
CA THR A 62 14.55 13.19 -2.98
C THR A 62 13.18 13.03 -3.60
N LEU A 63 12.26 12.45 -2.84
CA LEU A 63 10.91 12.10 -3.28
C LEU A 63 9.87 12.98 -2.58
N ASN A 64 8.86 13.40 -3.32
CA ASN A 64 7.60 13.94 -2.82
C ASN A 64 6.55 12.85 -2.98
N ILE A 65 6.10 12.28 -1.86
CA ILE A 65 5.06 11.26 -1.88
C ILE A 65 3.82 11.91 -1.31
N SER A 66 2.76 11.96 -2.12
CA SER A 66 1.43 12.37 -1.68
C SER A 66 0.45 11.24 -1.90
N ALA A 67 -0.24 10.81 -0.85
CA ALA A 67 -1.19 9.72 -0.95
C ALA A 67 -2.42 9.98 -0.08
N ASP A 68 -3.57 9.54 -0.58
CA ASP A 68 -4.83 9.48 0.13
C ASP A 68 -5.28 8.02 0.17
N LEU A 69 -5.00 7.38 1.30
CA LEU A 69 -5.26 5.97 1.58
C LEU A 69 -6.40 5.79 2.59
N GLN A 70 -7.18 6.85 2.85
CA GLN A 70 -8.27 6.81 3.84
C GLN A 70 -9.30 5.72 3.54
N SER A 71 -9.44 5.35 2.27
CA SER A 71 -10.34 4.29 1.82
C SER A 71 -9.87 2.87 2.16
N MET A 72 -8.57 2.68 2.44
CA MET A 72 -8.00 1.39 2.83
C MET A 72 -8.32 1.04 4.30
N PHE A 73 -8.72 2.03 5.09
CA PHE A 73 -9.11 1.86 6.49
C PHE A 73 -10.59 1.50 6.60
N THR A 74 -10.85 0.22 6.87
CA THR A 74 -12.16 -0.32 7.24
C THR A 74 -12.28 -0.46 8.75
N TRP A 75 -13.46 -0.86 9.25
CA TRP A 75 -13.69 -1.08 10.68
C TRP A 75 -12.70 -2.11 11.31
N ASN A 76 -12.14 -3.03 10.52
CA ASN A 76 -11.21 -4.06 10.96
C ASN A 76 -9.73 -3.77 10.63
N THR A 77 -9.43 -2.70 9.88
CA THR A 77 -8.05 -2.38 9.46
C THR A 77 -7.30 -1.68 10.59
N LYS A 78 -6.32 -2.38 11.20
CA LYS A 78 -5.52 -1.82 12.30
C LYS A 78 -4.32 -0.97 11.84
N GLN A 79 -3.68 -1.35 10.74
CA GLN A 79 -2.50 -0.67 10.21
C GLN A 79 -2.38 -0.95 8.70
N VAL A 80 -1.80 0.02 7.97
CA VAL A 80 -1.51 -0.12 6.54
C VAL A 80 0.00 0.06 6.35
N PHE A 81 0.63 -0.90 5.66
CA PHE A 81 2.03 -0.83 5.27
C PHE A 81 2.12 -0.30 3.84
N VAL A 82 2.92 0.74 3.65
CA VAL A 82 3.15 1.37 2.35
C VAL A 82 4.63 1.34 2.03
N PHE A 83 4.96 1.07 0.77
CA PHE A 83 6.32 1.17 0.28
C PHE A 83 6.30 1.72 -1.14
N VAL A 84 7.37 2.41 -1.51
CA VAL A 84 7.62 2.91 -2.85
C VAL A 84 8.76 2.10 -3.42
N ALA A 85 8.54 1.44 -4.55
CA ALA A 85 9.58 0.70 -5.26
C ALA A 85 9.90 1.40 -6.59
N ALA A 86 11.19 1.42 -6.94
CA ALA A 86 11.66 1.73 -8.27
C ALA A 86 11.84 0.42 -9.04
N GLU A 87 11.27 0.37 -10.23
CA GLU A 87 11.45 -0.73 -11.17
C GLU A 87 12.27 -0.23 -12.36
N TYR A 88 13.32 -0.97 -12.70
CA TYR A 88 14.18 -0.66 -13.83
C TYR A 88 14.60 -1.93 -14.55
N GLU A 89 14.75 -1.81 -15.86
CA GLU A 89 15.23 -2.89 -16.71
C GLU A 89 16.73 -2.74 -16.94
N SER A 90 17.48 -3.83 -16.83
CA SER A 90 18.89 -3.88 -17.22
C SER A 90 19.10 -4.93 -18.32
N PRO A 91 20.18 -4.84 -19.12
CA PRO A 91 20.46 -5.83 -20.16
C PRO A 91 20.55 -7.27 -19.65
N GLN A 92 20.87 -7.44 -18.36
CA GLN A 92 21.01 -8.72 -17.68
C GLN A 92 19.69 -9.21 -17.06
N ASN A 93 18.82 -8.30 -16.63
CA ASN A 93 17.57 -8.62 -15.95
C ASN A 93 16.40 -7.77 -16.49
N ALA A 94 15.36 -8.47 -16.94
CA ALA A 94 14.14 -7.84 -17.45
C ALA A 94 13.32 -7.10 -16.39
N LEU A 95 13.55 -7.36 -15.09
CA LEU A 95 12.87 -6.65 -14.01
C LEU A 95 13.76 -6.62 -12.76
N ASN A 96 14.31 -5.45 -12.45
CA ASN A 96 14.96 -5.17 -11.17
C ASN A 96 14.06 -4.24 -10.35
N GLN A 97 13.74 -4.63 -9.11
CA GLN A 97 12.89 -3.85 -8.21
C GLN A 97 13.66 -3.51 -6.93
N VAL A 98 13.70 -2.23 -6.56
CA VAL A 98 14.35 -1.74 -5.35
C VAL A 98 13.37 -0.87 -4.55
N SER A 99 13.17 -1.18 -3.28
CA SER A 99 12.36 -0.35 -2.38
C SER A 99 13.10 0.95 -2.08
N LEU A 100 12.52 2.11 -2.39
CA LEU A 100 13.08 3.43 -2.10
C LEU A 100 12.71 3.93 -0.71
N TRP A 101 11.49 3.62 -0.26
CA TRP A 101 10.94 4.11 1.00
C TRP A 101 9.83 3.18 1.49
N ASP A 102 9.71 3.05 2.81
CA ASP A 102 8.66 2.30 3.50
C ASP A 102 8.11 3.09 4.69
N GLY A 103 6.83 2.91 4.97
CA GLY A 103 6.13 3.54 6.09
C GLY A 103 4.96 2.72 6.59
N ILE A 104 4.62 2.94 7.87
CA ILE A 104 3.48 2.30 8.52
C ILE A 104 2.49 3.40 8.90
N ILE A 105 1.25 3.26 8.45
CA ILE A 105 0.17 4.19 8.74
C ILE A 105 -0.71 3.54 9.81
N PRO A 106 -0.73 4.07 11.05
CA PRO A 106 -1.40 3.43 12.17
C PRO A 106 -2.90 3.69 12.22
N SER A 107 -3.39 4.77 11.60
CA SER A 107 -4.80 5.14 11.66
C SER A 107 -5.25 5.90 10.41
N LYS A 108 -6.57 5.95 10.21
CA LYS A 108 -7.21 6.65 9.08
C LYS A 108 -6.92 8.15 9.06
N GLU A 109 -6.73 8.76 10.23
CA GLU A 109 -6.41 10.19 10.38
C GLU A 109 -5.07 10.54 9.72
N HIS A 110 -4.12 9.60 9.72
CA HIS A 110 -2.81 9.75 9.11
C HIS A 110 -2.74 9.19 7.68
N ALA A 111 -3.84 8.67 7.14
CA ALA A 111 -3.85 8.02 5.83
C ALA A 111 -3.82 8.99 4.65
N LYS A 112 -4.01 10.29 4.91
CA LYS A 112 -3.80 11.36 3.94
C LYS A 112 -2.55 12.13 4.34
N PHE A 113 -1.47 11.96 3.58
CA PHE A 113 -0.19 12.57 3.90
C PHE A 113 0.53 13.05 2.65
N ARG A 114 1.41 14.03 2.87
CA ARG A 114 2.39 14.48 1.91
C ARG A 114 3.73 14.57 2.61
N ILE A 115 4.68 13.76 2.18
CA ILE A 115 6.02 13.69 2.77
C ILE A 115 7.09 14.05 1.75
N HIS A 116 8.08 14.77 2.23
CA HIS A 116 9.30 15.07 1.52
C HIS A 116 10.42 14.28 2.18
N THR A 117 10.89 13.22 1.53
CA THR A 117 11.86 12.31 2.13
C THR A 117 12.91 11.90 1.11
N THR A 118 14.13 11.71 1.59
CA THR A 118 15.18 11.08 0.80
C THR A 118 14.99 9.57 0.80
N ASN A 119 15.41 8.93 -0.27
CA ASN A 119 15.49 7.47 -0.38
C ASN A 119 16.17 6.86 0.88
N LYS A 120 15.54 5.81 1.43
CA LYS A 120 16.01 5.09 2.62
C LYS A 120 16.95 3.94 2.26
N TYR A 121 16.69 3.25 1.16
CA TYR A 121 17.54 2.16 0.66
C TYR A 121 18.20 2.54 -0.65
N ARG A 122 19.51 2.33 -0.71
CA ARG A 122 20.35 2.74 -1.83
C ARG A 122 19.97 2.02 -3.12
N LEU A 123 19.88 2.78 -4.21
CA LEU A 123 19.83 2.21 -5.55
C LEU A 123 21.25 1.79 -5.93
N ILE A 124 21.45 0.49 -6.11
CA ILE A 124 22.72 -0.10 -6.52
C ILE A 124 22.44 -0.86 -7.80
N ASP A 125 23.07 -0.46 -8.88
CA ASP A 125 23.11 -1.26 -10.11
C ASP A 125 24.34 -2.17 -10.06
N GLN A 126 24.13 -3.46 -10.31
CA GLN A 126 25.22 -4.42 -10.41
C GLN A 126 25.81 -4.37 -11.81
N ILE A 127 26.84 -3.53 -12.00
CA ILE A 127 27.66 -3.63 -13.20
C ILE A 127 28.45 -4.94 -13.08
N THR A 128 28.03 -5.96 -13.84
CA THR A 128 28.78 -7.20 -13.94
C THR A 128 30.07 -6.92 -14.71
N GLU A 129 31.19 -7.00 -14.00
CA GLU A 129 32.54 -7.05 -14.58
C GLU A 129 32.59 -8.23 -15.57
N GLY A 130 32.48 -7.95 -16.88
CA GLY A 130 32.55 -9.01 -17.90
C GLY A 130 31.98 -8.67 -19.27
N THR A 131 31.13 -7.64 -19.41
CA THR A 131 30.65 -7.21 -20.73
C THR A 131 31.07 -5.78 -21.04
N PRO A 132 31.97 -5.56 -22.01
CA PRO A 132 32.34 -4.21 -22.40
C PRO A 132 31.11 -3.49 -22.97
N PRO A 133 30.96 -2.19 -22.68
CA PRO A 133 29.84 -1.41 -23.18
C PRO A 133 29.83 -1.42 -24.72
N LYS A 134 28.64 -1.45 -25.30
CA LYS A 134 28.43 -1.70 -26.74
C LYS A 134 29.12 -0.69 -27.67
N TRP A 135 29.51 0.48 -27.15
CA TRP A 135 30.30 1.51 -27.85
C TRP A 135 31.80 1.21 -27.93
N MET A 136 32.29 0.17 -27.24
CA MET A 136 33.69 -0.26 -27.25
C MET A 136 33.95 -1.41 -28.25
N ARG A 137 32.93 -1.78 -29.05
CA ARG A 137 33.04 -2.65 -30.24
C ARG A 137 32.89 -1.82 -31.52
N LEU A 138 33.79 -0.87 -31.72
CA LEU A 138 34.08 -0.23 -33.01
C LEU A 138 35.57 0.10 -33.05
#